data_AF-A0A2H3HVB6-F1
#
_entry.id   AF-A0A2H3HVB6-F1
#
_cell.length_a   1.000
_cell.length_b   1.000
_cell.length_c   1.000
_cell.angle_alpha   90.00
_cell.angle_beta   90.00
_cell.angle_gamma   90.00
#
_symmetry.space_group_name_H-M   'P 1'
#
loop_
_entity.id
_entity.type
_entity.pdbx_description
1 polymer ?
#
loop_
_entity_poly.entity_id
_entity_poly.type
_entity_poly.pdbx_seq_one_letter_code
_entity_poly.pdbx_strand_id
1 'polypeptide(L)'
;MTWEAVRHWGSWQERQYVDPNPFILRDDDRRSKVEFWLPLWFYLWLWLNFFMVVPRSWKFTQLQHSEEQTLAKAVPGATNTRFKVGAFCLVVAWLTIVFSLHHSIKHYKPRHRGIVNRAVGFLRYIPFRFWLIIPLSAATIAYQAFISWEFDYSIVKYNGNIPVIYCWGFLPTLLILYIQYLYGFFSPNEDKDLIRKRRERGEMINRELGIVNKPAWWHRVRGDHLLSFKDKLTRNVHEIGGGRATGRRIEGDAERDLREEALAAARDDDIEMGHMHRPLDASNNPRSDRAGTASISSNASRTFVQPYTGKNERRRHERNMEAVAGILFPNNLAEDRARREAQLGLDGPPPPPYMDGQGRGRSSGRPGSTGRSNSTETNNSINAPPQQIRSMLDI
;
A
#
# COMPACT_ATOMS: atom_id res chain seq x y z
N MET A 1 16.10 1.02 -23.18
CA MET A 1 14.65 1.29 -23.29
C MET A 1 13.83 0.02 -23.43
N THR A 2 14.09 -0.84 -24.43
CA THR A 2 13.31 -2.08 -24.66
C THR A 2 13.27 -3.01 -23.45
N TRP A 3 14.40 -3.22 -22.77
CA TRP A 3 14.47 -4.03 -21.54
C TRP A 3 13.55 -3.51 -20.44
N GLU A 4 13.64 -2.22 -20.11
CA GLU A 4 12.81 -1.63 -19.06
C GLU A 4 11.31 -1.73 -19.41
N ALA A 5 10.95 -1.54 -20.67
CA ALA A 5 9.55 -1.69 -21.10
C ALA A 5 9.03 -3.12 -20.87
N VAL A 6 9.82 -4.14 -21.20
CA VAL A 6 9.47 -5.56 -20.99
C VAL A 6 9.46 -5.90 -19.50
N ARG A 7 10.47 -5.46 -18.74
CA ARG A 7 10.56 -5.69 -17.29
C ARG A 7 9.39 -5.05 -16.54
N HIS A 8 9.10 -3.79 -16.84
CA HIS A 8 7.98 -3.05 -16.25
C HIS A 8 6.65 -3.75 -16.56
N TRP A 9 6.45 -4.18 -17.81
CA TRP A 9 5.27 -4.94 -18.17
C TRP A 9 5.16 -6.27 -17.43
N GLY A 10 6.27 -6.98 -17.22
CA GLY A 10 6.30 -8.20 -16.41
C GLY A 10 5.83 -7.94 -14.98
N SER A 11 6.33 -6.87 -14.35
CA SER A 11 5.89 -6.45 -13.01
C SER A 11 4.41 -6.02 -12.99
N TRP A 12 3.95 -5.34 -14.04
CA TRP A 12 2.54 -4.99 -14.18
C TRP A 12 1.65 -6.24 -14.27
N GLN A 13 2.05 -7.25 -15.05
CA GLN A 13 1.32 -8.52 -15.13
C GLN A 13 1.26 -9.24 -13.78
N GLU A 14 2.36 -9.23 -13.02
CA GLU A 14 2.39 -9.79 -11.67
C GLU A 14 1.38 -9.10 -10.75
N ARG A 15 1.38 -7.76 -10.71
CA ARG A 15 0.42 -6.99 -9.90
C ARG A 15 -1.02 -7.34 -10.28
N GLN A 16 -1.33 -7.44 -11.56
CA GLN A 16 -2.67 -7.82 -12.01
C GLN A 16 -3.09 -9.23 -11.56
N TYR A 17 -2.12 -10.14 -11.42
CA TYR A 17 -2.36 -11.52 -11.02
C TYR A 17 -2.45 -11.70 -9.49
N VAL A 18 -1.66 -10.96 -8.73
CA VAL A 18 -1.62 -11.01 -7.25
C VAL A 18 -2.73 -10.16 -6.61
N ASP A 19 -3.13 -9.06 -7.24
CA ASP A 19 -4.12 -8.12 -6.69
C ASP A 19 -5.49 -8.72 -6.30
N PRO A 20 -6.06 -9.73 -7.00
CA PRO A 20 -7.26 -10.42 -6.53
C PRO A 20 -7.04 -11.32 -5.31
N ASN A 21 -5.88 -11.96 -5.20
CA ASN A 21 -5.55 -12.85 -4.10
C ASN A 21 -4.03 -12.81 -3.83
N PRO A 22 -3.60 -12.14 -2.74
CA PRO A 22 -2.18 -12.02 -2.40
C PRO A 22 -1.46 -13.35 -2.18
N PHE A 23 -2.19 -14.42 -1.81
CA PHE A 23 -1.61 -15.72 -1.46
C PHE A 23 -1.62 -16.73 -2.63
N ILE A 24 -1.96 -16.29 -3.84
CA ILE A 24 -2.02 -17.17 -5.03
C ILE A 24 -0.63 -17.65 -5.48
N LEU A 25 0.42 -16.94 -5.10
CA LEU A 25 1.81 -17.25 -5.43
C LEU A 25 2.61 -17.35 -4.12
N ARG A 26 3.57 -18.28 -4.07
CA ARG A 26 4.47 -18.38 -2.93
C ARG A 26 5.69 -17.50 -3.17
N ASP A 27 6.13 -16.81 -2.13
CA ASP A 27 7.27 -15.89 -2.22
C ASP A 27 8.60 -16.60 -2.52
N ASP A 28 8.76 -17.86 -2.11
CA ASP A 28 10.00 -18.67 -2.30
C ASP A 28 9.96 -19.60 -3.53
N ASP A 29 9.08 -19.35 -4.49
CA ASP A 29 9.01 -20.17 -5.69
C ASP A 29 10.22 -19.94 -6.63
N ARG A 30 10.55 -20.95 -7.44
CA ARG A 30 11.58 -20.86 -8.48
C ARG A 30 11.35 -19.67 -9.43
N ARG A 31 10.10 -19.27 -9.64
CA ARG A 31 9.70 -18.09 -10.41
C ARG A 31 10.27 -16.80 -9.81
N SER A 32 10.04 -16.59 -8.51
CA SER A 32 10.51 -15.41 -7.77
C SER A 32 12.03 -15.28 -7.83
N LYS A 33 12.75 -16.40 -7.67
CA LYS A 33 14.22 -16.45 -7.82
C LYS A 33 14.66 -16.04 -9.22
N VAL A 34 14.01 -16.55 -10.27
CA VAL A 34 14.32 -16.16 -11.66
C VAL A 34 14.05 -14.68 -11.91
N GLU A 35 12.92 -14.15 -11.44
CA GLU A 35 12.55 -12.73 -11.58
C GLU A 35 13.51 -11.78 -10.84
N PHE A 36 14.08 -12.24 -9.71
CA PHE A 36 15.11 -11.52 -8.98
C PHE A 36 16.46 -11.49 -9.72
N TRP A 37 16.92 -12.64 -10.24
CA TRP A 37 18.23 -12.74 -10.88
C TRP A 37 18.25 -12.21 -12.33
N LEU A 38 17.13 -12.24 -13.05
CA LEU A 38 17.06 -11.85 -14.45
C LEU A 38 17.58 -10.41 -14.73
N PRO A 39 17.20 -9.39 -13.95
CA PRO A 39 17.75 -8.06 -14.14
C PRO A 39 19.24 -7.97 -13.84
N LEU A 40 19.72 -8.65 -12.81
CA LEU A 40 21.16 -8.69 -12.50
C LEU A 40 21.94 -9.29 -13.67
N TRP A 41 21.44 -10.39 -14.24
CA TRP A 41 22.00 -11.01 -15.44
C TRP A 41 22.00 -10.04 -16.62
N PHE A 42 20.88 -9.40 -16.92
CA PHE A 42 20.79 -8.42 -18.00
C PHE A 42 21.79 -7.26 -17.82
N TYR A 43 21.81 -6.64 -16.65
CA TYR A 43 22.71 -5.51 -16.40
C TYR A 43 24.17 -5.92 -16.38
N LEU A 44 24.51 -7.13 -15.92
CA LEU A 44 25.87 -7.66 -16.01
C LEU A 44 26.36 -7.66 -17.47
N TRP A 45 25.58 -8.20 -18.40
CA TRP A 45 25.94 -8.19 -19.82
C TRP A 45 25.96 -6.80 -20.43
N LEU A 46 25.06 -5.91 -20.00
CA LEU A 46 25.06 -4.51 -20.42
C LEU A 46 26.32 -3.78 -19.94
N TRP A 47 26.73 -4.00 -18.69
CA TRP A 47 27.96 -3.44 -18.13
C TRP A 47 29.21 -4.01 -18.82
N LEU A 48 29.23 -5.31 -19.10
CA LEU A 48 30.32 -5.92 -19.88
C LEU A 48 30.41 -5.30 -21.27
N ASN A 49 29.29 -5.09 -21.97
CA ASN A 49 29.28 -4.36 -23.24
C ASN A 49 29.87 -2.94 -23.07
N PHE A 50 29.41 -2.20 -22.07
CA PHE A 50 29.92 -0.87 -21.77
C PHE A 50 31.43 -0.88 -21.56
N PHE A 51 31.96 -1.75 -20.68
CA PHE A 51 33.39 -1.82 -20.38
C PHE A 51 34.25 -2.33 -21.55
N MET A 52 33.68 -3.11 -22.47
CA MET A 52 34.39 -3.55 -23.67
C MET A 52 34.48 -2.45 -24.73
N VAL A 53 33.42 -1.65 -24.88
CA VAL A 53 33.27 -0.70 -25.98
C VAL A 53 33.74 0.71 -25.60
N VAL A 54 33.38 1.21 -24.42
CA VAL A 54 33.51 2.64 -24.06
C VAL A 54 34.90 3.01 -23.53
N PRO A 55 35.46 2.33 -22.49
CA PRO A 55 36.77 2.64 -21.93
C PRO A 55 37.90 2.17 -22.87
N ARG A 56 38.23 2.99 -23.86
CA ARG A 56 39.39 2.84 -24.71
C ARG A 56 39.83 4.18 -25.28
N SER A 57 41.03 4.21 -25.87
CA SER A 57 41.41 5.33 -26.70
C SER A 57 40.59 5.34 -27.99
N TRP A 58 39.89 6.45 -28.21
CA TRP A 58 39.11 6.71 -29.43
C TRP A 58 39.93 7.43 -30.51
N LYS A 59 41.25 7.56 -30.33
CA LYS A 59 42.15 8.24 -31.29
C LYS A 59 42.10 7.64 -32.70
N PHE A 60 41.80 6.35 -32.84
CA PHE A 60 41.73 5.67 -34.13
C PHE A 60 40.68 6.28 -35.08
N THR A 61 39.64 6.93 -34.55
CA THR A 61 38.61 7.58 -35.37
C THR A 61 39.16 8.78 -36.14
N GLN A 62 40.15 9.48 -35.57
CA GLN A 62 40.80 10.64 -36.16
C GLN A 62 41.88 10.25 -37.18
N LEU A 63 42.39 9.02 -37.13
CA LEU A 63 43.51 8.55 -37.96
C LEU A 63 43.01 8.05 -39.33
N GLN A 64 42.24 8.88 -40.03
CA GLN A 64 41.63 8.58 -41.34
C GLN A 64 42.00 9.62 -42.42
N HIS A 65 43.14 10.30 -42.27
CA HIS A 65 43.54 11.38 -43.19
C HIS A 65 44.20 10.87 -44.48
N SER A 66 44.85 9.70 -44.44
CA SER A 66 45.41 9.02 -45.61
C SER A 66 44.93 7.57 -45.71
N GLU A 67 44.94 6.99 -46.90
CA GLU A 67 44.50 5.61 -47.14
C GLU A 67 45.37 4.60 -46.37
N GLU A 68 46.69 4.77 -46.40
CA GLU A 68 47.63 3.94 -45.63
C GLU A 68 47.34 4.01 -44.13
N GLN A 69 47.08 5.20 -43.60
CA GLN A 69 46.78 5.39 -42.19
C GLN A 69 45.43 4.75 -41.82
N THR A 70 44.46 4.82 -42.72
CA THR A 70 43.13 4.23 -42.54
C THR A 70 43.24 2.71 -42.45
N LEU A 71 43.92 2.07 -43.40
CA LEU A 71 44.12 0.62 -43.43
C LEU A 71 44.97 0.12 -42.26
N ALA A 72 46.05 0.83 -41.92
CA ALA A 72 46.98 0.39 -40.89
C ALA A 72 46.50 0.66 -39.45
N LYS A 73 45.67 1.69 -39.22
CA LYS A 73 45.29 2.13 -37.86
C LYS A 73 43.78 2.24 -37.63
N ALA A 74 43.03 2.85 -38.54
CA ALA A 74 41.59 3.07 -38.32
C ALA A 74 40.77 1.79 -38.43
N VAL A 75 40.98 1.00 -39.49
CA VAL A 75 40.30 -0.30 -39.71
C VAL A 75 40.54 -1.25 -38.54
N PRO A 76 41.79 -1.62 -38.17
CA PRO A 76 42.03 -2.54 -37.06
C PRO A 76 41.59 -1.95 -35.70
N GLY A 77 41.57 -0.62 -35.58
CA GLY A 77 41.03 0.07 -34.42
C GLY A 77 39.52 -0.13 -34.26
N ALA A 78 38.77 -0.08 -35.37
CA ALA A 78 37.32 -0.17 -35.44
C ALA A 78 36.79 -1.61 -35.48
N THR A 79 37.52 -2.57 -36.05
CA THR A 79 37.11 -3.99 -36.17
C THR A 79 37.78 -4.91 -35.14
N ASN A 80 38.31 -4.33 -34.07
CA ASN A 80 38.98 -5.05 -32.99
C ASN A 80 38.02 -6.04 -32.28
N THR A 81 38.57 -7.13 -31.75
CA THR A 81 37.91 -8.15 -30.92
C THR A 81 37.02 -7.57 -29.82
N ARG A 82 37.38 -6.42 -29.24
CA ARG A 82 36.54 -5.73 -28.23
C ARG A 82 35.13 -5.41 -28.73
N PHE A 83 34.98 -4.93 -29.97
CA PHE A 83 33.67 -4.63 -30.54
C PHE A 83 32.89 -5.91 -30.84
N LYS A 84 33.57 -6.98 -31.25
CA LYS A 84 32.95 -8.30 -31.48
C LYS A 84 32.42 -8.90 -30.18
N VAL A 85 33.20 -8.84 -29.10
CA VAL A 85 32.78 -9.26 -27.75
C VAL A 85 31.63 -8.37 -27.25
N GLY A 86 31.73 -7.06 -27.47
CA GLY A 86 30.65 -6.11 -27.15
C GLY A 86 29.34 -6.47 -27.85
N ALA A 87 29.38 -6.76 -29.15
CA ALA A 87 28.22 -7.20 -29.93
C ALA A 87 27.65 -8.52 -29.39
N PHE A 88 28.50 -9.49 -29.05
CA PHE A 88 28.08 -10.74 -28.40
C PHE A 88 27.34 -10.48 -27.08
N CYS A 89 27.85 -9.60 -26.21
CA CYS A 89 27.17 -9.23 -24.97
C CYS A 89 25.76 -8.66 -25.22
N LEU A 90 25.58 -7.87 -26.29
CA LEU A 90 24.26 -7.34 -26.66
C LEU A 90 23.31 -8.42 -27.15
N VAL A 91 23.80 -9.41 -27.89
CA VAL A 91 22.98 -10.57 -28.31
C VAL A 91 22.49 -11.34 -27.08
N VAL A 92 23.35 -11.57 -26.09
CA VAL A 92 22.94 -12.22 -24.82
C VAL A 92 21.90 -11.36 -24.08
N ALA A 93 22.08 -10.05 -24.04
CA ALA A 93 21.11 -9.13 -23.46
C ALA A 93 19.75 -9.19 -24.19
N TRP A 94 19.76 -9.29 -25.53
CA TRP A 94 18.55 -9.44 -26.34
C TRP A 94 17.84 -10.78 -26.09
N LEU A 95 18.58 -11.88 -26.04
CA LEU A 95 18.03 -13.19 -25.66
C LEU A 95 17.41 -13.16 -24.26
N THR A 96 18.01 -12.41 -23.34
CA THR A 96 17.47 -12.21 -22.00
C THR A 96 16.15 -11.43 -22.02
N ILE A 97 15.99 -10.43 -22.90
CA ILE A 97 14.71 -9.72 -23.13
C ILE A 97 13.63 -10.70 -23.62
N VAL A 98 13.95 -11.54 -24.61
CA VAL A 98 13.01 -12.52 -25.16
C VAL A 98 12.63 -13.56 -24.11
N PHE A 99 13.61 -14.04 -23.35
CA PHE A 99 13.39 -14.98 -22.26
C PHE A 99 12.53 -14.39 -21.15
N SER A 100 12.75 -13.13 -20.74
CA SER A 100 11.96 -12.49 -19.69
C SER A 100 10.50 -12.31 -20.12
N LEU A 101 10.26 -11.92 -21.38
CA LEU A 101 8.92 -11.84 -21.96
C LEU A 101 8.23 -13.22 -21.96
N HIS A 102 8.96 -14.27 -22.38
CA HIS A 102 8.47 -15.64 -22.37
C HIS A 102 8.12 -16.11 -20.96
N HIS A 103 9.01 -15.85 -20.00
CA HIS A 103 8.83 -16.20 -18.61
C HIS A 103 7.57 -15.54 -18.03
N SER A 104 7.39 -14.23 -18.23
CA SER A 104 6.19 -13.52 -17.74
C SER A 104 4.89 -14.08 -18.35
N ILE A 105 4.85 -14.34 -19.66
CA ILE A 105 3.63 -14.91 -20.29
C ILE A 105 3.34 -16.31 -19.74
N LYS A 106 4.37 -17.13 -19.56
CA LYS A 106 4.23 -18.50 -19.05
C LYS A 106 3.64 -18.57 -17.64
N HIS A 107 3.92 -17.58 -16.79
CA HIS A 107 3.51 -17.57 -15.39
C HIS A 107 2.24 -16.75 -15.11
N TYR A 108 1.98 -15.68 -15.87
CA TYR A 108 0.86 -14.76 -15.60
C TYR A 108 -0.34 -14.90 -16.54
N LYS A 109 -0.23 -15.68 -17.64
CA LYS A 109 -1.33 -15.93 -18.57
C LYS A 109 -1.86 -17.36 -18.47
N PRO A 110 -3.17 -17.57 -18.75
CA PRO A 110 -3.77 -18.89 -18.65
C PRO A 110 -3.13 -19.87 -19.63
N ARG A 111 -2.92 -21.11 -19.15
CA ARG A 111 -2.14 -22.13 -19.84
C ARG A 111 -3.01 -22.90 -20.82
N HIS A 112 -2.73 -22.75 -22.12
CA HIS A 112 -3.37 -23.55 -23.16
C HIS A 112 -2.78 -24.97 -23.22
N ARG A 113 -3.64 -25.99 -23.38
CA ARG A 113 -3.24 -27.38 -23.61
C ARG A 113 -2.81 -27.57 -25.08
N GLY A 114 -1.69 -28.28 -25.30
CA GLY A 114 -1.09 -28.52 -26.63
C GLY A 114 0.06 -27.56 -26.99
N ILE A 115 1.03 -28.03 -27.80
CA ILE A 115 2.22 -27.24 -28.20
C ILE A 115 1.82 -26.12 -29.17
N VAL A 116 0.95 -26.41 -30.15
CA VAL A 116 0.48 -25.45 -31.16
C VAL A 116 -0.36 -24.34 -30.53
N ASN A 117 -1.34 -24.69 -29.69
CA ASN A 117 -2.18 -23.72 -28.97
C ASN A 117 -1.37 -22.87 -27.98
N ARG A 118 -0.27 -23.40 -27.45
CA ARG A 118 0.67 -22.65 -26.62
C ARG A 118 1.45 -21.62 -27.43
N ALA A 119 1.92 -21.97 -28.64
CA ALA A 119 2.60 -21.03 -29.52
C ALA A 119 1.65 -19.92 -30.01
N VAL A 120 0.46 -20.29 -30.50
CA VAL A 120 -0.55 -19.31 -30.94
C VAL A 120 -1.00 -18.42 -29.78
N GLY A 121 -1.22 -19.00 -28.60
CA GLY A 121 -1.53 -18.25 -27.38
C GLY A 121 -0.40 -17.31 -26.97
N PHE A 122 0.85 -17.76 -27.04
CA PHE A 122 2.02 -16.93 -26.76
C PHE A 122 2.07 -15.70 -27.66
N LEU A 123 1.91 -15.88 -28.98
CA LEU A 123 1.89 -14.77 -29.95
C LEU A 123 0.75 -13.79 -29.68
N ARG A 124 -0.42 -14.27 -29.29
CA ARG A 124 -1.61 -13.45 -29.00
C ARG A 124 -1.52 -12.68 -27.69
N TYR A 125 -0.80 -13.20 -26.69
CA TYR A 125 -0.65 -12.56 -25.39
C TYR A 125 0.40 -11.44 -25.36
N ILE A 126 1.26 -11.35 -26.37
CA ILE A 126 2.26 -10.29 -26.49
C ILE A 126 1.57 -8.98 -26.91
N PRO A 127 1.67 -7.90 -26.10
CA PRO A 127 1.22 -6.58 -26.51
C PRO A 127 1.84 -6.16 -27.86
N PHE A 128 1.04 -5.53 -28.73
CA PHE A 128 1.48 -5.11 -30.06
C PHE A 128 2.75 -4.24 -30.05
N ARG A 129 2.95 -3.41 -29.01
CA ARG A 129 4.19 -2.63 -28.86
C ARG A 129 5.45 -3.49 -28.89
N PHE A 130 5.43 -4.69 -28.30
CA PHE A 130 6.58 -5.59 -28.23
C PHE A 130 6.85 -6.33 -29.53
N TRP A 131 5.82 -6.56 -30.33
CA TRP A 131 5.96 -7.02 -31.71
C TRP A 131 6.78 -6.05 -32.57
N LEU A 132 6.75 -4.75 -32.25
CA LEU A 132 7.51 -3.75 -32.98
C LEU A 132 8.90 -3.53 -32.36
N ILE A 133 8.99 -3.30 -31.05
CA ILE A 133 10.26 -2.86 -30.44
C ILE A 133 11.31 -3.98 -30.27
N ILE A 134 10.91 -5.25 -30.19
CA ILE A 134 11.87 -6.38 -30.01
C ILE A 134 12.59 -6.71 -31.32
N PRO A 135 11.92 -6.80 -32.49
CA PRO A 135 12.62 -6.94 -33.76
C PRO A 135 13.46 -5.71 -34.11
N LEU A 136 12.96 -4.50 -33.83
CA LEU A 136 13.75 -3.27 -34.04
C LEU A 136 15.00 -3.25 -33.17
N SER A 137 14.94 -3.71 -31.92
CA SER A 137 16.15 -3.82 -31.08
C SER A 137 17.08 -4.94 -31.55
N ALA A 138 16.56 -6.02 -32.16
CA ALA A 138 17.41 -7.00 -32.82
C ALA A 138 18.14 -6.37 -34.02
N ALA A 139 17.44 -5.53 -34.81
CA ALA A 139 18.02 -4.85 -35.96
C ALA A 139 19.15 -3.89 -35.58
N THR A 140 19.02 -3.14 -34.47
CA THR A 140 20.11 -2.27 -33.97
C THR A 140 21.32 -3.08 -33.54
N ILE A 141 21.11 -4.19 -32.83
CA ILE A 141 22.19 -5.07 -32.37
C ILE A 141 22.86 -5.74 -33.57
N ALA A 142 22.09 -6.18 -34.56
CA ALA A 142 22.60 -6.76 -35.80
C ALA A 142 23.49 -5.77 -36.56
N TYR A 143 23.10 -4.49 -36.64
CA TYR A 143 23.93 -3.45 -37.23
C TYR A 143 25.24 -3.27 -36.45
N GLN A 144 25.18 -3.17 -35.13
CA GLN A 144 26.36 -3.03 -34.28
C GLN A 144 27.31 -4.23 -34.39
N ALA A 145 26.77 -5.44 -34.52
CA ALA A 145 27.54 -6.64 -34.79
C ALA A 145 28.19 -6.54 -36.18
N PHE A 146 27.41 -6.22 -37.21
CA PHE A 146 27.89 -6.11 -38.59
C PHE A 146 29.07 -5.15 -38.75
N ILE A 147 28.98 -3.94 -38.20
CA ILE A 147 30.06 -2.94 -38.29
C ILE A 147 31.31 -3.31 -37.49
N SER A 148 31.25 -4.34 -36.63
CA SER A 148 32.42 -4.87 -35.93
C SER A 148 33.28 -5.79 -36.80
N TRP A 149 32.73 -6.28 -37.92
CA TRP A 149 33.45 -7.06 -38.93
C TRP A 149 33.74 -6.26 -40.19
N GLU A 150 32.78 -5.43 -40.63
CA GLU A 150 32.91 -4.65 -41.86
C GLU A 150 33.08 -3.16 -41.54
N PHE A 151 34.21 -2.59 -41.96
CA PHE A 151 34.52 -1.18 -41.69
C PHE A 151 33.81 -0.23 -42.66
N ASP A 152 33.49 -0.70 -43.87
CA ASP A 152 32.96 0.17 -44.92
C ASP A 152 31.59 0.78 -44.61
N TYR A 153 30.80 0.10 -43.80
CA TYR A 153 29.48 0.54 -43.34
C TYR A 153 29.48 1.06 -41.89
N SER A 154 30.67 1.22 -41.30
CA SER A 154 30.81 1.70 -39.94
C SER A 154 30.45 3.18 -39.81
N ILE A 155 29.78 3.53 -38.71
CA ILE A 155 29.46 4.93 -38.35
C ILE A 155 30.75 5.76 -38.20
N VAL A 156 31.87 5.11 -37.89
CA VAL A 156 33.15 5.76 -37.58
C VAL A 156 33.93 6.11 -38.84
N LYS A 157 33.58 5.53 -40.00
CA LYS A 157 34.29 5.75 -41.25
C LYS A 157 34.03 7.17 -41.79
N TYR A 158 35.12 7.86 -42.14
CA TYR A 158 35.05 9.12 -42.87
C TYR A 158 34.48 8.87 -44.27
N ASN A 159 33.47 9.67 -44.66
CA ASN A 159 32.72 9.49 -45.90
C ASN A 159 32.07 8.08 -46.04
N GLY A 160 31.56 7.54 -44.94
CA GLY A 160 30.83 6.26 -44.93
C GLY A 160 29.50 6.31 -45.68
N ASN A 161 28.92 5.15 -45.97
CA ASN A 161 27.65 5.03 -46.67
C ASN A 161 26.50 5.62 -45.82
N ILE A 162 26.11 6.86 -46.15
CA ILE A 162 25.08 7.63 -45.45
C ILE A 162 23.74 6.87 -45.37
N PRO A 163 23.17 6.34 -46.48
CA PRO A 163 21.95 5.55 -46.43
C PRO A 163 21.97 4.43 -45.39
N VAL A 164 23.05 3.64 -45.33
CA VAL A 164 23.14 2.50 -44.40
C VAL A 164 23.23 2.98 -42.95
N ILE A 165 24.06 3.99 -42.68
CA ILE A 165 24.26 4.53 -41.34
C ILE A 165 22.95 5.09 -40.77
N TYR A 166 22.18 5.86 -41.57
CA TYR A 166 20.94 6.45 -41.11
C TYR A 166 19.78 5.44 -41.07
N CYS A 167 19.57 4.65 -42.13
CA CYS A 167 18.43 3.74 -42.23
C CYS A 167 18.58 2.49 -41.35
N TRP A 168 19.79 2.01 -41.09
CA TRP A 168 20.00 0.83 -40.25
C TRP A 168 20.56 1.19 -38.88
N GLY A 169 21.49 2.12 -38.79
CA GLY A 169 22.07 2.53 -37.51
C GLY A 169 21.10 3.31 -36.62
N PHE A 170 20.61 4.44 -37.12
CA PHE A 170 19.83 5.37 -36.30
C PHE A 170 18.33 5.10 -36.34
N LEU A 171 17.77 4.80 -37.51
CA LEU A 171 16.32 4.68 -37.71
C LEU A 171 15.66 3.66 -36.77
N PRO A 172 16.17 2.42 -36.57
CA PRO A 172 15.49 1.48 -35.68
C PRO A 172 15.48 1.97 -34.22
N THR A 173 16.53 2.68 -33.78
CA THR A 173 16.58 3.30 -32.44
C THR A 173 15.56 4.43 -32.31
N LEU A 174 15.45 5.29 -33.32
CA LEU A 174 14.46 6.36 -33.36
C LEU A 174 13.02 5.83 -33.40
N LEU A 175 12.78 4.77 -34.18
CA LEU A 175 11.48 4.10 -34.25
C LEU A 175 11.10 3.50 -32.90
N ILE A 176 12.03 2.86 -32.18
CA ILE A 176 11.78 2.37 -30.81
C ILE A 176 11.32 3.52 -29.91
N LEU A 177 12.02 4.65 -29.94
CA LEU A 177 11.67 5.83 -29.15
C LEU A 177 10.27 6.34 -29.53
N TYR A 178 9.99 6.49 -30.82
CA TYR A 178 8.71 6.98 -31.33
C TYR A 178 7.54 6.06 -30.96
N ILE A 179 7.70 4.75 -31.12
CA ILE A 179 6.69 3.75 -30.72
C ILE A 179 6.43 3.83 -29.22
N GLN A 180 7.48 3.93 -28.41
CA GLN A 180 7.34 4.00 -26.96
C GLN A 180 6.65 5.29 -26.50
N TYR A 181 6.98 6.42 -27.14
CA TYR A 181 6.34 7.71 -26.92
C TYR A 181 4.85 7.67 -27.27
N LEU A 182 4.49 7.22 -28.48
CA LEU A 182 3.10 7.09 -28.91
C LEU A 182 2.30 6.17 -27.99
N TYR A 183 2.87 5.00 -27.64
CA TYR A 183 2.20 4.06 -26.75
C TYR A 183 1.92 4.69 -25.37
N GLY A 184 2.79 5.56 -24.89
CA GLY A 184 2.60 6.30 -23.63
C GLY A 184 1.34 7.17 -23.62
N PHE A 185 0.91 7.73 -24.76
CA PHE A 185 -0.34 8.51 -24.85
C PHE A 185 -1.59 7.63 -24.85
N PHE A 186 -1.52 6.45 -25.47
CA PHE A 186 -2.66 5.55 -25.59
C PHE A 186 -2.84 4.64 -24.38
N SER A 187 -1.77 4.35 -23.63
CA SER A 187 -1.86 3.49 -22.46
C SER A 187 -2.48 4.22 -21.27
N PRO A 188 -3.58 3.71 -20.68
CA PRO A 188 -4.09 4.25 -19.43
C PRO A 188 -3.07 4.05 -18.31
N ASN A 189 -3.09 4.92 -17.31
CA ASN A 189 -2.22 4.77 -16.15
C ASN A 189 -2.53 3.45 -15.42
N GLU A 190 -1.52 2.60 -15.25
CA GLU A 190 -1.63 1.27 -14.68
C GLU A 190 -2.26 1.26 -13.28
N ASP A 191 -1.96 2.28 -12.46
CA ASP A 191 -2.51 2.42 -11.11
C ASP A 191 -4.01 2.76 -11.13
N LYS A 192 -4.45 3.60 -12.08
CA LYS A 192 -5.87 3.92 -12.27
C LYS A 192 -6.65 2.67 -12.71
N ASP A 193 -6.04 1.87 -13.57
CA ASP A 193 -6.61 0.61 -14.03
C ASP A 193 -6.72 -0.43 -12.90
N LEU A 194 -5.73 -0.51 -12.00
CA LEU A 194 -5.81 -1.36 -10.79
C LEU A 194 -6.96 -0.91 -9.89
N ILE A 195 -7.09 0.39 -9.62
CA ILE A 195 -8.19 0.93 -8.81
C ILE A 195 -9.54 0.61 -9.46
N ARG A 196 -9.67 0.77 -10.78
CA ARG A 196 -10.88 0.41 -11.51
C ARG A 196 -11.24 -1.07 -11.30
N LYS A 197 -10.28 -1.97 -11.49
CA LYS A 197 -10.50 -3.42 -11.29
C LYS A 197 -10.87 -3.77 -9.86
N ARG A 198 -10.27 -3.10 -8.86
CA ARG A 198 -10.66 -3.26 -7.44
C ARG A 198 -12.10 -2.83 -7.19
N ARG A 199 -12.56 -1.73 -7.82
CA ARG A 199 -13.96 -1.27 -7.72
C ARG A 199 -14.92 -2.29 -8.35
N GLU A 200 -14.65 -2.73 -9.58
CA GLU A 200 -15.45 -3.74 -10.28
C GLU A 200 -15.57 -5.04 -9.47
N ARG A 201 -14.45 -5.53 -8.91
CA ARG A 201 -14.49 -6.71 -8.03
C ARG A 201 -15.27 -6.46 -6.73
N GLY A 202 -15.11 -5.28 -6.12
CA GLY A 202 -15.89 -4.90 -4.93
C GLY A 202 -17.39 -4.88 -5.19
N GLU A 203 -17.81 -4.38 -6.35
CA GLU A 203 -19.21 -4.38 -6.78
C GLU A 203 -19.75 -5.80 -7.02
N MET A 204 -18.96 -6.69 -7.62
CA MET A 204 -19.33 -8.10 -7.79
C MET A 204 -19.50 -8.80 -6.44
N ILE A 205 -18.54 -8.65 -5.52
CA ILE A 205 -18.59 -9.22 -4.17
C ILE A 205 -19.82 -8.69 -3.41
N ASN A 206 -20.08 -7.38 -3.52
CA ASN A 206 -21.25 -6.77 -2.90
C ASN A 206 -22.56 -7.36 -3.45
N ARG A 207 -22.64 -7.59 -4.76
CA ARG A 207 -23.80 -8.24 -5.39
C ARG A 207 -23.98 -9.69 -4.92
N GLU A 208 -22.90 -10.45 -4.80
CA GLU A 208 -22.93 -11.84 -4.30
C GLU A 208 -23.34 -11.92 -2.82
N LEU A 209 -22.88 -10.98 -1.99
CA LEU A 209 -23.21 -10.90 -0.57
C LEU A 209 -24.56 -10.21 -0.31
N GLY A 210 -25.26 -9.73 -1.34
CA GLY A 210 -26.50 -8.94 -1.20
C GLY A 210 -26.29 -7.60 -0.48
N ILE A 211 -25.04 -7.11 -0.41
CA ILE A 211 -24.69 -5.84 0.23
C ILE A 211 -24.98 -4.72 -0.76
N VAL A 212 -25.98 -3.90 -0.43
CA VAL A 212 -26.25 -2.66 -1.16
C VAL A 212 -25.45 -1.52 -0.53
N ASN A 213 -24.48 -0.99 -1.28
CA ASN A 213 -23.75 0.20 -0.86
C ASN A 213 -24.72 1.38 -0.74
N LYS A 214 -24.85 1.89 0.49
CA LYS A 214 -25.67 3.06 0.78
C LYS A 214 -24.92 4.33 0.38
N PRO A 215 -25.59 5.31 -0.23
CA PRO A 215 -24.96 6.57 -0.59
C PRO A 215 -24.52 7.35 0.65
N ALA A 216 -23.49 8.20 0.54
CA ALA A 216 -22.90 8.88 1.68
C ALA A 216 -23.88 9.73 2.50
N TRP A 217 -24.94 10.26 1.88
CA TRP A 217 -25.99 11.01 2.58
C TRP A 217 -26.81 10.13 3.54
N TRP A 218 -26.98 8.85 3.25
CA TRP A 218 -27.73 7.92 4.09
C TRP A 218 -27.09 7.76 5.48
N HIS A 219 -25.76 7.75 5.54
CA HIS A 219 -25.00 7.72 6.79
C HIS A 219 -25.09 9.04 7.57
N ARG A 220 -25.28 10.16 6.87
CA ARG A 220 -25.49 11.47 7.50
C ARG A 220 -26.87 11.54 8.17
N VAL A 221 -27.92 11.10 7.47
CA VAL A 221 -29.32 11.11 7.97
C VAL A 221 -29.52 10.20 9.18
N ARG A 222 -28.83 9.05 9.26
CA ARG A 222 -28.89 8.17 10.45
C ARG A 222 -28.12 8.66 11.67
N GLY A 223 -27.34 9.75 11.54
CA GLY A 223 -26.43 10.17 12.59
C GLY A 223 -25.23 9.23 12.80
N ASP A 224 -24.93 8.34 11.85
CA ASP A 224 -23.82 7.38 11.97
C ASP A 224 -22.44 8.06 12.04
N HIS A 225 -22.34 9.31 11.61
CA HIS A 225 -21.12 10.11 11.72
C HIS A 225 -20.83 10.58 13.16
N LEU A 226 -21.81 10.55 14.06
CA LEU A 226 -21.66 10.95 15.46
C LEU A 226 -21.21 9.80 16.38
N LEU A 227 -21.35 8.55 15.90
CA LEU A 227 -21.07 7.35 16.68
C LEU A 227 -19.62 6.89 16.47
N SER A 228 -18.96 6.48 17.55
CA SER A 228 -17.65 5.83 17.47
C SER A 228 -17.77 4.44 16.84
N PHE A 229 -16.67 3.91 16.28
CA PHE A 229 -16.66 2.56 15.71
C PHE A 229 -17.13 1.50 16.71
N LYS A 230 -16.77 1.67 18.00
CA LYS A 230 -17.25 0.81 19.08
C LYS A 230 -18.77 0.87 19.25
N ASP A 231 -19.36 2.05 19.20
CA ASP A 231 -20.82 2.25 19.33
C ASP A 231 -21.60 1.70 18.13
N LYS A 232 -21.01 1.77 16.93
CA LYS A 232 -21.58 1.15 15.72
C LYS A 232 -21.55 -0.37 15.82
N LEU A 233 -20.46 -0.93 16.32
CA LEU A 233 -20.28 -2.37 16.45
C LEU A 233 -21.20 -2.93 17.54
N THR A 234 -21.32 -2.26 18.69
CA THR A 234 -22.30 -2.64 19.72
C THR A 234 -23.71 -2.55 19.18
N ARG A 235 -24.10 -1.48 18.47
CA ARG A 235 -25.43 -1.35 17.86
C ARG A 235 -25.72 -2.45 16.84
N ASN A 236 -24.80 -2.73 15.92
CA ASN A 236 -24.96 -3.81 14.94
C ASN A 236 -25.02 -5.19 15.61
N VAL A 237 -24.26 -5.41 16.68
CA VAL A 237 -24.33 -6.64 17.49
C VAL A 237 -25.66 -6.74 18.23
N HIS A 238 -26.23 -5.62 18.73
CA HIS A 238 -27.57 -5.61 19.31
C HIS A 238 -28.68 -5.82 18.26
N GLU A 239 -28.45 -5.41 17.01
CA GLU A 239 -29.38 -5.63 15.88
C GLU A 239 -29.33 -7.08 15.36
N ILE A 240 -28.14 -7.70 15.30
CA ILE A 240 -27.93 -9.08 14.80
C ILE A 240 -28.09 -10.12 15.92
N GLY A 241 -27.76 -9.77 17.16
CA GLY A 241 -27.73 -10.63 18.33
C GLY A 241 -28.51 -10.03 19.49
N GLY A 242 -29.80 -10.38 19.55
CA GLY A 242 -30.59 -10.26 20.76
C GLY A 242 -31.39 -8.97 20.88
N GLY A 243 -32.59 -9.00 20.32
CA GLY A 243 -33.69 -8.27 20.95
C GLY A 243 -33.75 -8.63 22.44
N ARG A 244 -33.82 -7.62 23.31
CA ARG A 244 -34.19 -7.80 24.71
C ARG A 244 -35.58 -8.45 24.80
N ALA A 245 -35.64 -9.77 24.91
CA ALA A 245 -36.85 -10.47 25.38
C ALA A 245 -36.50 -11.91 25.75
N THR A 246 -36.06 -12.16 26.99
CA THR A 246 -36.31 -13.41 27.77
C THR A 246 -35.49 -13.49 29.06
N GLY A 247 -34.38 -12.77 29.21
CA GLY A 247 -33.58 -12.82 30.46
C GLY A 247 -34.18 -12.01 31.63
N ARG A 248 -34.78 -10.84 31.34
CA ARG A 248 -35.23 -9.91 32.39
C ARG A 248 -36.51 -10.34 33.12
N ARG A 249 -37.29 -11.27 32.57
CA ARG A 249 -38.42 -11.88 33.29
C ARG A 249 -37.94 -12.95 34.27
N ILE A 250 -36.95 -13.75 33.88
CA ILE A 250 -36.40 -14.81 34.74
C ILE A 250 -35.67 -14.21 35.95
N GLU A 251 -34.92 -13.12 35.76
CA GLU A 251 -34.26 -12.42 36.86
C GLU A 251 -35.27 -11.72 37.78
N GLY A 252 -36.35 -11.17 37.23
CA GLY A 252 -37.43 -10.54 37.99
C GLY A 252 -38.29 -11.54 38.77
N ASP A 253 -38.55 -12.73 38.21
CA ASP A 253 -39.27 -13.81 38.89
C ASP A 253 -38.36 -14.48 39.95
N ALA A 254 -37.07 -14.68 39.67
CA ALA A 254 -36.12 -15.21 40.64
C ALA A 254 -35.84 -14.24 41.81
N GLU A 255 -35.73 -12.94 41.56
CA GLU A 255 -35.67 -11.93 42.64
C GLU A 255 -36.98 -11.88 43.45
N ARG A 256 -38.12 -12.15 42.83
CA ARG A 256 -39.42 -12.17 43.50
C ARG A 256 -39.56 -13.40 44.40
N ASP A 257 -39.14 -14.56 43.92
CA ASP A 257 -39.09 -15.81 44.69
C ASP A 257 -38.11 -15.70 45.86
N LEU A 258 -36.91 -15.14 45.64
CA LEU A 258 -35.93 -14.88 46.72
C LEU A 258 -36.46 -13.90 47.77
N ARG A 259 -37.25 -12.90 47.35
CA ARG A 259 -37.85 -11.92 48.26
C ARG A 259 -39.02 -12.53 49.04
N GLU A 260 -39.83 -13.38 48.43
CA GLU A 260 -40.89 -14.12 49.12
C GLU A 260 -40.31 -15.16 50.08
N GLU A 261 -39.22 -15.83 49.72
CA GLU A 261 -38.48 -16.76 50.59
C GLU A 261 -37.81 -16.03 51.76
N ALA A 262 -37.20 -14.86 51.53
CA ALA A 262 -36.64 -14.03 52.59
C ALA A 262 -37.73 -13.44 53.53
N LEU A 263 -38.92 -13.13 53.01
CA LEU A 263 -40.06 -12.70 53.82
C LEU A 263 -40.70 -13.86 54.60
N ALA A 264 -40.66 -15.08 54.05
CA ALA A 264 -41.06 -16.28 54.76
C ALA A 264 -40.06 -16.63 55.89
N ALA A 265 -38.76 -16.46 55.64
CA ALA A 265 -37.71 -16.64 56.64
C ALA A 265 -37.73 -15.56 57.73
N ALA A 266 -38.10 -14.31 57.39
CA ALA A 266 -38.25 -13.21 58.35
C ALA A 266 -39.51 -13.30 59.23
N ARG A 267 -40.35 -14.33 59.03
CA ARG A 267 -41.57 -14.55 59.81
C ARG A 267 -41.35 -15.41 61.06
N ASP A 268 -40.14 -15.93 61.26
CA ASP A 268 -39.85 -16.96 62.27
C ASP A 268 -38.66 -16.65 63.20
N ASP A 269 -38.21 -15.39 63.31
CA ASP A 269 -37.27 -15.02 64.39
C ASP A 269 -37.44 -13.55 64.81
N ASP A 270 -37.95 -13.37 66.03
CA ASP A 270 -37.95 -12.11 66.79
C ASP A 270 -36.51 -11.82 67.27
N ILE A 271 -35.73 -11.05 66.51
CA ILE A 271 -34.51 -10.41 67.03
C ILE A 271 -34.37 -8.97 66.49
N GLU A 272 -34.47 -8.03 67.44
CA GLU A 272 -34.36 -6.58 67.29
C GLU A 272 -32.97 -6.14 66.78
N MET A 273 -32.93 -5.23 65.79
CA MET A 273 -31.71 -4.50 65.41
C MET A 273 -31.86 -3.01 65.70
N GLY A 274 -31.08 -2.54 66.67
CA GLY A 274 -30.97 -1.13 67.07
C GLY A 274 -30.32 -0.25 66.00
N HIS A 275 -30.90 0.94 65.83
CA HIS A 275 -30.37 2.02 65.00
C HIS A 275 -29.03 2.54 65.54
N MET A 276 -28.00 2.66 64.69
CA MET A 276 -26.86 3.54 64.96
C MET A 276 -26.69 4.59 63.87
N HIS A 277 -26.75 5.84 64.33
CA HIS A 277 -26.50 7.07 63.58
C HIS A 277 -24.99 7.29 63.41
N ARG A 278 -24.61 7.85 62.25
CA ARG A 278 -23.24 8.28 61.89
C ARG A 278 -22.68 9.34 62.84
N PRO A 279 -21.34 9.51 62.82
CA PRO A 279 -20.78 10.85 62.64
C PRO A 279 -19.91 10.99 61.39
N LEU A 280 -19.99 12.19 60.82
CA LEU A 280 -19.18 12.70 59.72
C LEU A 280 -17.88 13.30 60.30
N ASP A 281 -16.71 12.81 59.88
CA ASP A 281 -15.45 13.53 60.02
C ASP A 281 -14.83 13.77 58.65
N ALA A 282 -14.70 15.05 58.30
CA ALA A 282 -14.30 15.56 56.99
C ALA A 282 -12.81 15.97 56.93
N SER A 283 -11.95 15.31 57.69
CA SER A 283 -10.53 15.68 57.83
C SER A 283 -9.52 14.64 57.33
N ASN A 284 -9.95 13.44 56.94
CA ASN A 284 -9.05 12.38 56.45
C ASN A 284 -9.56 11.73 55.15
N ASN A 285 -9.63 12.51 54.06
CA ASN A 285 -9.86 11.96 52.72
C ASN A 285 -8.53 11.89 51.95
N PRO A 286 -7.94 10.69 51.73
CA PRO A 286 -6.61 10.52 51.12
C PRO A 286 -6.62 10.67 49.59
N ARG A 287 -7.41 11.64 49.08
CA ARG A 287 -7.64 11.87 47.66
C ARG A 287 -6.94 13.11 47.10
N SER A 288 -6.16 13.83 47.92
CA SER A 288 -5.39 15.01 47.48
C SER A 288 -4.12 14.69 46.70
N ASP A 289 -3.59 13.46 46.77
CA ASP A 289 -2.21 13.19 46.32
C ASP A 289 -2.14 12.32 45.04
N ARG A 290 -3.20 12.29 44.24
CA ARG A 290 -3.18 11.57 42.95
C ARG A 290 -2.82 12.51 41.81
N ALA A 291 -1.58 12.38 41.33
CA ALA A 291 -1.05 13.01 40.14
C ALA A 291 -2.03 12.99 38.96
N GLY A 292 -2.37 14.17 38.44
CA GLY A 292 -3.21 14.32 37.24
C GLY A 292 -4.10 15.57 37.21
N THR A 293 -4.18 16.33 38.31
CA THR A 293 -5.02 17.52 38.43
C THR A 293 -4.20 18.77 38.73
N ALA A 294 -3.25 19.09 37.85
CA ALA A 294 -2.67 20.42 37.74
C ALA A 294 -2.40 20.73 36.26
N SER A 295 -2.71 21.96 35.84
CA SER A 295 -2.58 22.55 34.50
C SER A 295 -3.71 22.31 33.48
N ILE A 296 -4.89 22.86 33.79
CA ILE A 296 -5.64 23.60 32.76
C ILE A 296 -5.16 25.05 32.89
N SER A 297 -4.23 25.45 32.02
CA SER A 297 -4.00 26.86 31.70
C SER A 297 -3.43 26.97 30.29
N SER A 298 -4.04 27.84 29.52
CA SER A 298 -3.67 28.33 28.21
C SER A 298 -2.20 28.73 28.11
N ASN A 299 -1.48 28.28 27.07
CA ASN A 299 -0.58 29.17 26.34
C ASN A 299 -0.08 28.60 25.01
N ALA A 300 0.14 29.55 24.10
CA ALA A 300 0.60 29.43 22.74
C ALA A 300 2.01 28.82 22.59
N SER A 301 2.28 28.35 21.37
CA SER A 301 3.60 28.24 20.72
C SER A 301 4.76 27.70 21.58
N ARG A 302 5.06 26.40 21.45
CA ARG A 302 6.34 25.83 21.93
C ARG A 302 6.95 24.88 20.92
N THR A 303 7.89 25.41 20.14
CA THR A 303 8.83 24.68 19.28
C THR A 303 10.02 24.16 20.08
N PHE A 304 9.80 23.50 21.23
CA PHE A 304 10.87 22.85 21.99
C PHE A 304 10.37 21.54 22.61
N VAL A 305 10.99 20.45 22.18
CA VAL A 305 10.74 19.08 22.67
C VAL A 305 11.22 18.98 24.12
N GLN A 306 10.29 18.80 25.05
CA GLN A 306 10.63 18.53 26.46
C GLN A 306 11.11 17.08 26.61
N PRO A 307 12.29 16.83 27.21
CA PRO A 307 12.81 15.47 27.42
C PRO A 307 11.87 14.64 28.30
N TYR A 308 11.55 13.42 27.87
CA TYR A 308 10.78 12.48 28.68
C TYR A 308 11.60 11.99 29.87
N THR A 309 11.14 12.29 31.10
CA THR A 309 11.83 11.95 32.36
C THR A 309 11.32 10.65 33.02
N GLY A 310 10.45 9.90 32.35
CA GLY A 310 9.90 8.65 32.88
C GLY A 310 10.81 7.43 32.69
N LYS A 311 10.69 6.43 33.57
CA LYS A 311 11.52 5.20 33.58
C LYS A 311 11.19 4.18 32.47
N ASN A 312 10.21 4.45 31.61
CA ASN A 312 9.75 3.49 30.60
C ASN A 312 10.43 3.75 29.23
N GLU A 313 11.42 2.92 28.91
CA GLU A 313 12.25 3.00 27.69
C GLU A 313 11.41 2.97 26.41
N ARG A 314 10.33 2.17 26.38
CA ARG A 314 9.47 2.02 25.21
C ARG A 314 8.72 3.32 24.88
N ARG A 315 8.18 3.98 25.90
CA ARG A 315 7.51 5.29 25.74
C ARG A 315 8.49 6.40 25.38
N ARG A 316 9.72 6.31 25.87
CA ARG A 316 10.80 7.23 25.50
C ARG A 316 11.13 7.09 24.02
N HIS A 317 11.24 5.86 23.52
CA HIS A 317 11.52 5.59 22.11
C HIS A 317 10.38 6.07 21.19
N GLU A 318 9.13 5.77 21.53
CA GLU A 318 7.95 6.22 20.76
C GLU A 318 7.87 7.76 20.67
N ARG A 319 8.09 8.48 21.78
CA ARG A 319 8.12 9.96 21.77
C ARG A 319 9.28 10.54 20.97
N ASN A 320 10.45 9.89 21.00
CA ASN A 320 11.58 10.34 20.21
C ASN A 320 11.34 10.12 18.71
N MET A 321 10.74 8.98 18.32
CA MET A 321 10.34 8.75 16.93
C MET A 321 9.29 9.76 16.46
N GLU A 322 8.31 10.10 17.31
CA GLU A 322 7.28 11.10 17.01
C GLU A 322 7.88 12.51 16.86
N ALA A 323 8.82 12.88 17.72
CA ALA A 323 9.54 14.15 17.63
C ALA A 323 10.42 14.25 16.36
N VAL A 324 11.10 13.17 15.98
CA VAL A 324 11.91 13.10 14.75
C VAL A 324 11.03 13.11 13.50
N ALA A 325 9.90 12.39 13.53
CA ALA A 325 8.93 12.39 12.44
C ALA A 325 8.33 13.77 12.19
N GLY A 326 8.09 14.55 13.25
CA GLY A 326 7.63 15.94 13.14
C GLY A 326 8.65 16.90 12.52
N ILE A 327 9.95 16.59 12.58
CA ILE A 327 11.02 17.38 11.94
C ILE A 327 11.22 16.96 10.48
N LEU A 328 11.19 15.65 10.19
CA LEU A 328 11.38 15.10 8.84
C LEU A 328 10.16 15.31 7.93
N PHE A 329 8.97 15.35 8.51
CA PHE A 329 7.71 15.61 7.83
C PHE A 329 6.99 16.75 8.53
N PRO A 330 7.31 18.02 8.21
CA PRO A 330 6.61 19.16 8.78
C PRO A 330 5.13 19.07 8.38
N ASN A 331 4.31 18.70 9.35
CA ASN A 331 2.87 18.53 9.18
C ASN A 331 2.19 19.87 9.42
N ASN A 332 1.75 20.53 8.35
CA ASN A 332 0.99 21.78 8.39
C ASN A 332 -0.48 21.53 8.81
N LEU A 333 -0.71 20.64 9.79
CA LEU A 333 -2.04 20.23 10.25
C LEU A 333 -2.88 21.41 10.77
N ALA A 334 -2.22 22.46 11.27
CA ALA A 334 -2.89 23.69 11.69
C ALA A 334 -3.39 24.51 10.48
N GLU A 335 -2.60 24.62 9.42
CA GLU A 335 -3.00 25.31 8.19
C GLU A 335 -4.07 24.51 7.42
N ASP A 336 -3.94 23.19 7.36
CA ASP A 336 -4.94 22.31 6.73
C ASP A 336 -6.25 22.30 7.51
N ARG A 337 -6.22 22.44 8.84
CA ARG A 337 -7.42 22.60 9.67
C ARG A 337 -8.05 23.97 9.45
N ALA A 338 -7.26 25.03 9.45
CA ALA A 338 -7.73 26.39 9.17
C ALA A 338 -8.34 26.52 7.77
N ARG A 339 -7.75 25.88 6.74
CA ARG A 339 -8.33 25.81 5.38
C ARG A 339 -9.67 25.07 5.34
N ARG A 340 -9.80 24.00 6.12
CA ARG A 340 -11.03 23.20 6.21
C ARG A 340 -12.14 23.95 6.95
N GLU A 341 -11.80 24.66 8.01
CA GLU A 341 -12.70 25.56 8.75
C GLU A 341 -13.13 26.75 7.88
N ALA A 342 -12.22 27.33 7.09
CA ALA A 342 -12.55 28.38 6.12
C ALA A 342 -13.47 27.89 4.99
N GLN A 343 -13.29 26.67 4.49
CA GLN A 343 -14.21 26.06 3.52
C GLN A 343 -15.60 25.78 4.11
N LEU A 344 -15.69 25.41 5.39
CA LEU A 344 -16.96 25.23 6.10
C LEU A 344 -17.70 26.56 6.35
N GLY A 345 -16.99 27.69 6.36
CA GLY A 345 -17.58 29.03 6.49
C GLY A 345 -18.11 29.63 5.17
N LEU A 346 -17.87 29.01 4.02
CA LEU A 346 -18.37 29.46 2.71
C LEU A 346 -19.79 28.96 2.39
N ASP A 347 -20.23 27.89 3.04
CA ASP A 347 -21.65 27.51 3.05
C ASP A 347 -22.37 28.45 4.02
N GLY A 348 -23.29 29.26 3.49
CA GLY A 348 -24.00 30.32 4.21
C GLY A 348 -24.67 29.85 5.52
N PRO A 349 -25.13 30.81 6.35
CA PRO A 349 -25.61 30.50 7.69
C PRO A 349 -26.67 29.40 7.67
N PRO A 350 -26.60 28.44 8.61
CA PRO A 350 -27.55 27.34 8.66
C PRO A 350 -28.98 27.90 8.72
N PRO A 351 -29.95 27.28 8.02
CA PRO A 351 -31.34 27.69 8.12
C PRO A 351 -31.78 27.69 9.59
N PRO A 352 -32.58 28.67 10.02
CA PRO A 352 -32.96 28.80 11.43
C PRO A 352 -33.63 27.51 11.92
N PRO A 353 -33.37 27.10 13.17
CA PRO A 353 -33.97 25.90 13.73
C PRO A 353 -35.50 26.05 13.70
N TYR A 354 -36.18 25.00 13.19
CA TYR A 354 -37.63 24.90 13.25
C TYR A 354 -38.09 25.15 14.69
N MET A 355 -38.98 26.13 14.86
CA MET A 355 -39.65 26.37 16.14
C MET A 355 -40.70 25.28 16.33
N ASP A 356 -40.39 24.29 17.16
CA ASP A 356 -41.39 23.36 17.69
C ASP A 356 -42.25 24.11 18.71
N GLY A 357 -43.36 24.66 18.20
CA GLY A 357 -44.44 25.20 19.02
C GLY A 357 -45.30 24.08 19.60
N GLN A 358 -45.50 24.18 20.92
CA GLN A 358 -46.66 23.69 21.68
C GLN A 358 -46.74 22.18 22.03
N GLY A 359 -46.29 21.88 23.25
CA GLY A 359 -47.27 21.71 24.35
C GLY A 359 -47.72 20.29 24.69
N ARG A 360 -47.06 19.69 25.69
CA ARG A 360 -47.57 18.80 26.78
C ARG A 360 -46.37 17.99 27.28
N GLY A 361 -45.95 17.95 28.53
CA GLY A 361 -46.38 18.49 29.81
C GLY A 361 -45.66 17.65 30.88
N ARG A 362 -45.04 18.32 31.88
CA ARG A 362 -44.62 17.88 33.24
C ARG A 362 -44.11 16.41 33.43
N SER A 363 -42.97 16.13 34.06
CA SER A 363 -42.53 16.63 35.37
C SER A 363 -41.04 16.31 35.69
N SER A 364 -40.40 17.28 36.33
CA SER A 364 -39.31 17.24 37.33
C SER A 364 -38.76 15.90 37.85
N GLY A 365 -37.42 15.83 37.97
CA GLY A 365 -36.76 15.17 39.11
C GLY A 365 -35.60 14.22 38.79
N ARG A 366 -34.38 14.74 38.72
CA ARG A 366 -33.16 14.02 39.19
C ARG A 366 -32.94 14.45 40.65
N PRO A 367 -32.36 13.65 41.57
CA PRO A 367 -31.02 13.05 41.39
C PRO A 367 -30.80 11.67 42.07
N GLY A 368 -29.62 11.06 41.87
CA GLY A 368 -29.10 10.04 42.79
C GLY A 368 -28.46 8.80 42.15
N SER A 369 -27.37 8.96 41.42
CA SER A 369 -26.48 7.84 41.06
C SER A 369 -25.14 8.04 41.77
N THR A 370 -24.97 7.37 42.90
CA THR A 370 -23.65 6.99 43.44
C THR A 370 -23.81 5.77 44.35
N GLY A 371 -23.45 4.62 43.82
CA GLY A 371 -23.21 3.38 44.56
C GLY A 371 -22.28 2.53 43.72
N ARG A 372 -20.97 2.82 43.79
CA ARG A 372 -19.93 1.93 43.26
C ARG A 372 -19.54 0.96 44.36
N SER A 373 -19.70 -0.33 44.10
CA SER A 373 -18.92 -1.39 44.74
C SER A 373 -17.78 -1.77 43.78
N ASN A 374 -16.55 -1.50 44.24
CA ASN A 374 -15.34 -2.15 43.76
C ASN A 374 -15.05 -3.29 44.75
N SER A 375 -14.86 -4.49 44.24
CA SER A 375 -14.00 -5.50 44.85
C SER A 375 -13.47 -6.41 43.76
N THR A 376 -12.30 -6.04 43.27
CA THR A 376 -11.30 -6.97 42.73
C THR A 376 -10.66 -7.65 43.93
N GLU A 377 -10.73 -8.98 44.05
CA GLU A 377 -9.63 -9.81 44.57
C GLU A 377 -9.72 -11.22 43.99
N THR A 378 -8.76 -11.56 43.13
CA THR A 378 -8.05 -12.84 43.13
C THR A 378 -6.82 -12.63 42.24
N ASN A 379 -5.75 -12.14 42.87
CA ASN A 379 -4.39 -12.30 42.38
C ASN A 379 -3.96 -13.74 42.67
N ASN A 380 -3.72 -14.53 41.62
CA ASN A 380 -2.55 -15.42 41.47
C ASN A 380 -2.84 -16.58 40.50
N SER A 381 -2.50 -16.39 39.22
CA SER A 381 -1.74 -17.41 38.50
C SER A 381 -0.72 -16.70 37.60
N ILE A 382 0.41 -16.42 38.22
CA ILE A 382 1.64 -16.00 37.57
C ILE A 382 2.18 -17.26 36.86
N ASN A 383 2.34 -17.19 35.54
CA ASN A 383 3.15 -18.05 34.63
C ASN A 383 2.45 -18.76 33.45
N ALA A 384 1.51 -18.12 32.76
CA ALA A 384 1.36 -18.33 31.31
C ALA A 384 0.62 -17.16 30.64
N PRO A 385 1.13 -16.56 29.54
CA PRO A 385 0.25 -15.83 28.64
C PRO A 385 -0.67 -16.83 27.91
N PRO A 386 -2.00 -16.61 27.87
CA PRO A 386 -2.93 -17.39 27.08
C PRO A 386 -2.64 -17.22 25.57
N GLN A 387 -2.75 -18.31 24.80
CA GLN A 387 -2.68 -18.27 23.34
C GLN A 387 -3.71 -17.28 22.79
N GLN A 388 -3.23 -16.17 22.23
CA GLN A 388 -4.06 -15.29 21.42
C GLN A 388 -4.00 -15.78 19.98
N ILE A 389 -5.12 -16.37 19.52
CA ILE A 389 -5.40 -16.55 18.11
C ILE A 389 -5.57 -15.14 17.52
N ARG A 390 -4.59 -14.68 16.75
CA ARG A 390 -4.71 -13.47 15.95
C ARG A 390 -5.58 -13.76 14.73
N SER A 391 -6.71 -13.06 14.64
CA SER A 391 -7.51 -12.93 13.43
C SER A 391 -6.67 -12.29 12.32
N MET A 392 -6.75 -12.80 11.08
CA MET A 392 -5.96 -12.38 9.90
C MET A 392 -6.33 -10.99 9.34
N LEU A 393 -6.59 -9.99 10.19
CA LEU A 393 -6.96 -8.65 9.76
C LEU A 393 -6.18 -7.51 10.45
N ASP A 394 -5.10 -7.82 11.17
CA ASP A 394 -4.13 -6.81 11.64
C ASP A 394 -2.73 -7.07 11.05
N ILE A 395 -2.41 -6.36 9.95
CA ILE A 395 -1.07 -5.81 9.66
C ILE A 395 -1.25 -4.31 9.47
#